data_AF-A0A956MPT0-F1
#
_entry.id   AF-A0A956MPT0-F1
#
_cell.length_a   1.000
_cell.length_b   1.000
_cell.length_c   1.000
_cell.angle_alpha   90.00
_cell.angle_beta   90.00
_cell.angle_gamma   90.00
#
_symmetry.space_group_name_H-M   'P 1'
#
loop_
_entity.id
_entity.type
_entity.pdbx_description
1 polymer ?
#
loop_
_entity_poly.entity_id
_entity_poly.type
_entity_poly.pdbx_seq_one_letter_code
_entity_poly.pdbx_strand_id
1 'polypeptide(L)'
;MANAVTPVNELFAFGSEVDPKEFASRVFYSEQTMLQTNYYNQLTAEELDWLNRFVAIASYLYAFSSNASFPSNKDITSVDDRLCYGERHLGIPDYRYTYLGEPRPSTGCKPPPDTTQPGETIEIPILRSIDPNDITGPAGEGDARWITATETLPYTIRFENDSTKATAAAQVVMITQKLDSTLDSRSFRLGSFGFANHTFTVPENRAFYSTRLDVRDSLGMFVDFTAGIDLVKNEAFWTFRAIDPATGQLPVFEGFLPVNDPQHRGEGFANYNTRPKVTAQTGDVVHAQARIVFDTNEPIDTPEIFNTIDAVIPYSKVAALPAALDSTTFTLRWSGMDDSTGSQIRGYDVYVSENNGPFEVLESGLLDTSLVFSGDFGSSYSFFTIATDLAGNAEAQKSTPEASITLDPTATSVAVSSAALPKTFALYQNYPNPFNPTTTFRYDLPTPSEVKLVIYNILGQRVRTLLDKTVPAGSHTVQWDGRNELGLQVATGLYFYQLEARDPAAQKQHFNQTRKMLLLR
;
A
#
# COMPACT_ATOMS: atom_id res chain seq x y z
N MET A 1 -49.62 -14.89 24.57
CA MET A 1 -49.52 -16.10 23.72
C MET A 1 -48.08 -16.55 23.79
N ALA A 2 -47.88 -17.78 24.26
CA ALA A 2 -46.58 -18.41 24.35
C ALA A 2 -46.14 -18.94 22.98
N ASN A 3 -44.82 -19.17 22.86
CA ASN A 3 -44.09 -19.99 21.87
C ASN A 3 -43.67 -19.31 20.56
N ALA A 4 -42.36 -19.04 20.45
CA ALA A 4 -41.43 -19.93 19.73
C ALA A 4 -39.98 -19.44 19.92
N VAL A 5 -39.36 -19.79 21.06
CA VAL A 5 -37.89 -19.81 21.18
C VAL A 5 -37.52 -21.28 21.28
N THR A 6 -36.92 -21.80 20.22
CA THR A 6 -36.43 -23.17 20.18
C THR A 6 -35.26 -23.29 21.16
N PRO A 7 -35.28 -24.22 22.13
CA PRO A 7 -34.17 -24.39 23.05
C PRO A 7 -32.91 -24.88 22.31
N VAL A 8 -31.74 -24.46 22.77
CA VAL A 8 -30.41 -24.85 22.25
C VAL A 8 -30.25 -26.38 22.12
N ASN A 9 -30.99 -27.16 22.91
CA ASN A 9 -31.00 -28.62 22.83
C ASN A 9 -31.57 -29.20 21.52
N GLU A 10 -32.40 -28.46 20.77
CA GLU A 10 -32.92 -28.93 19.47
C GLU A 10 -31.92 -28.76 18.32
N LEU A 11 -30.96 -27.83 18.41
CA LEU A 11 -29.85 -27.72 17.43
C LEU A 11 -29.04 -29.02 17.34
N PHE A 12 -29.03 -29.83 18.40
CA PHE A 12 -28.25 -31.07 18.51
C PHE A 12 -28.97 -32.34 18.00
N ALA A 13 -30.21 -32.25 17.49
CA ALA A 13 -31.03 -33.42 17.16
C ALA A 13 -31.35 -33.62 15.66
N PHE A 14 -30.63 -32.95 14.74
CA PHE A 14 -30.97 -33.01 13.32
C PHE A 14 -30.18 -34.08 12.54
N GLY A 15 -30.89 -35.18 12.23
CA GLY A 15 -30.39 -36.32 11.47
C GLY A 15 -30.55 -36.20 9.94
N SER A 16 -29.51 -36.68 9.26
CA SER A 16 -29.41 -37.36 7.95
C SER A 16 -30.10 -36.88 6.65
N GLU A 17 -30.95 -35.84 6.58
CA GLU A 17 -31.65 -35.50 5.30
C GLU A 17 -31.74 -34.01 4.93
N VAL A 18 -30.76 -33.17 5.30
CA VAL A 18 -30.80 -31.72 4.95
C VAL A 18 -29.78 -31.38 3.84
N ASP A 19 -30.22 -30.62 2.83
CA ASP A 19 -29.38 -30.04 1.78
C ASP A 19 -28.22 -29.23 2.41
N PRO A 20 -26.95 -29.47 2.04
CA PRO A 20 -25.80 -28.76 2.57
C PRO A 20 -25.91 -27.23 2.55
N LYS A 21 -26.57 -26.65 1.53
CA LYS A 21 -26.74 -25.19 1.43
C LYS A 21 -27.79 -24.66 2.39
N GLU A 22 -28.87 -25.41 2.58
CA GLU A 22 -29.93 -25.05 3.52
C GLU A 22 -29.45 -25.18 4.97
N PHE A 23 -28.67 -26.23 5.25
CA PHE A 23 -28.00 -26.42 6.54
C PHE A 23 -27.04 -25.26 6.85
N ALA A 24 -26.17 -24.86 5.90
CA ALA A 24 -25.24 -23.75 6.08
C ALA A 24 -25.96 -22.40 6.30
N SER A 25 -27.00 -22.11 5.52
CA SER A 25 -27.75 -20.84 5.67
C SER A 25 -28.41 -20.70 7.04
N ARG A 26 -28.90 -21.81 7.61
CA ARG A 26 -29.57 -21.84 8.92
C ARG A 26 -28.57 -21.74 10.07
N VAL A 27 -27.34 -22.25 9.89
CA VAL A 27 -26.23 -22.10 10.85
C VAL A 27 -25.79 -20.63 10.94
N PHE A 28 -25.58 -19.96 9.80
CA PHE A 28 -25.27 -18.52 9.77
C PHE A 28 -26.39 -17.65 10.36
N TYR A 29 -27.65 -18.01 10.11
CA TYR A 29 -28.80 -17.34 10.73
C TYR A 29 -28.81 -17.49 12.26
N SER A 30 -28.44 -18.67 12.77
CA SER A 30 -28.37 -18.91 14.22
C SER A 30 -27.24 -18.12 14.90
N GLU A 31 -26.11 -17.93 14.22
CA GLU A 31 -24.98 -17.12 14.71
C GLU A 31 -25.34 -15.63 14.81
N GLN A 32 -26.00 -15.08 13.78
CA GLN A 32 -26.52 -13.72 13.84
C GLN A 32 -27.59 -13.53 14.94
N THR A 33 -28.42 -14.55 15.17
CA THR A 33 -29.43 -14.51 16.24
C THR A 33 -28.78 -14.55 17.63
N MET A 34 -27.68 -15.29 17.82
CA MET A 34 -26.91 -15.33 19.07
C MET A 34 -26.09 -14.05 19.32
N LEU A 35 -25.60 -13.40 18.25
CA LEU A 35 -24.95 -12.08 18.31
C LEU A 35 -25.94 -10.97 18.67
N GLN A 36 -27.18 -11.04 18.18
CA GLN A 36 -28.24 -10.08 18.49
C GLN A 36 -28.80 -10.20 19.92
N THR A 37 -28.67 -11.36 20.57
CA THR A 37 -29.22 -11.62 21.91
C THR A 37 -28.17 -11.61 23.04
N ASN A 38 -26.93 -11.22 22.76
CA ASN A 38 -25.82 -11.18 23.74
C ASN A 38 -25.49 -12.54 24.38
N TYR A 39 -25.90 -13.64 23.74
CA TYR A 39 -25.81 -15.00 24.27
C TYR A 39 -24.36 -15.53 24.28
N TYR A 40 -23.49 -14.98 23.42
CA TYR A 40 -22.05 -15.27 23.35
C TYR A 40 -21.32 -15.08 24.69
N ASN A 41 -21.79 -14.13 25.51
CA ASN A 41 -21.20 -13.82 26.82
C ASN A 41 -21.66 -14.76 27.95
N GLN A 42 -22.56 -15.71 27.66
CA GLN A 42 -23.09 -16.68 28.61
C GLN A 42 -22.58 -18.10 28.35
N LEU A 43 -21.80 -18.31 27.29
CA LEU A 43 -21.20 -19.60 26.93
C LEU A 43 -19.94 -19.85 27.73
N THR A 44 -19.74 -21.09 28.16
CA THR A 44 -18.47 -21.52 28.73
C THR A 44 -17.38 -21.54 27.66
N ALA A 45 -16.11 -21.50 28.08
CA ALA A 45 -14.98 -21.53 27.15
C ALA A 45 -14.97 -22.79 26.25
N GLU A 46 -15.51 -23.91 26.75
CA GLU A 46 -15.62 -25.17 26.02
C GLU A 46 -16.74 -25.12 24.96
N GLU A 47 -17.88 -24.51 25.28
CA GLU A 47 -18.99 -24.30 24.34
C GLU A 47 -18.64 -23.29 23.25
N LEU A 48 -17.85 -22.26 23.60
CA LEU A 48 -17.37 -21.26 22.68
C LEU A 48 -16.34 -21.84 21.69
N ASP A 49 -15.42 -22.68 22.16
CA ASP A 49 -14.45 -23.37 21.30
C ASP A 49 -15.14 -24.35 20.34
N TRP A 50 -16.14 -25.09 20.83
CA TRP A 50 -16.94 -25.99 20.00
C TRP A 50 -17.72 -25.23 18.92
N LEU A 51 -18.38 -24.11 19.28
CA LEU A 51 -19.14 -23.29 18.34
C LEU A 51 -18.23 -22.70 17.25
N ASN A 52 -17.05 -22.19 17.61
CA ASN A 52 -16.10 -21.64 16.67
C ASN A 52 -15.56 -22.70 15.69
N ARG A 53 -15.32 -23.93 16.16
CA ARG A 53 -14.92 -25.07 15.31
C ARG A 53 -16.05 -25.51 14.39
N PHE A 54 -17.28 -25.57 14.90
CA PHE A 54 -18.45 -25.92 14.12
C PHE A 54 -18.71 -24.93 12.96
N VAL A 55 -18.56 -23.62 13.23
CA VAL A 55 -18.67 -22.56 12.22
C VAL A 55 -17.54 -22.65 11.18
N ALA A 56 -16.31 -22.95 11.61
CA ALA A 56 -15.18 -23.15 10.69
C ALA A 56 -15.41 -24.36 9.75
N ILE A 57 -15.92 -25.47 10.29
CA ILE A 57 -16.22 -26.67 9.50
C ILE A 57 -17.43 -26.46 8.58
N ALA A 58 -18.48 -25.77 9.04
CA ALA A 58 -19.63 -25.42 8.21
C ALA A 58 -19.26 -24.48 7.05
N SER A 59 -18.36 -23.53 7.30
CA SER A 59 -17.82 -22.62 6.28
C SER A 59 -16.97 -23.36 5.24
N TYR A 60 -16.16 -24.33 5.68
CA TYR A 60 -15.39 -25.20 4.79
C TYR A 60 -16.29 -26.10 3.93
N LEU A 61 -17.33 -26.70 4.51
CA LEU A 61 -18.30 -27.53 3.79
C LEU A 61 -19.20 -26.71 2.83
N TYR A 62 -19.46 -25.44 3.13
CA TYR A 62 -20.15 -24.54 2.20
C TYR A 62 -19.28 -24.25 0.97
N ALA A 63 -17.99 -23.95 1.17
CA ALA A 63 -17.01 -23.78 0.09
C ALA A 63 -16.77 -25.07 -0.72
N PHE A 64 -16.94 -26.24 -0.11
CA PHE A 64 -16.86 -27.56 -0.75
C PHE A 64 -17.99 -27.82 -1.77
N SER A 65 -19.19 -27.28 -1.56
CA SER A 65 -20.34 -27.51 -2.45
C SER A 65 -20.21 -26.90 -3.86
N SER A 66 -19.15 -26.11 -4.10
CA SER A 66 -18.86 -25.42 -5.35
C SER A 66 -17.76 -26.03 -6.23
N ASN A 67 -17.08 -27.11 -5.82
CA ASN A 67 -15.94 -27.69 -6.58
C ASN A 67 -16.14 -29.19 -6.92
N ALA A 68 -15.86 -29.58 -8.17
CA ALA A 68 -16.31 -30.85 -8.77
C ALA A 68 -15.33 -32.05 -8.69
N SER A 69 -14.20 -31.93 -8.01
CA SER A 69 -13.08 -32.90 -8.06
C SER A 69 -12.86 -33.76 -6.81
N PHE A 70 -13.83 -33.81 -5.88
CA PHE A 70 -13.74 -34.59 -4.62
C PHE A 70 -14.68 -35.82 -4.59
N PRO A 71 -14.42 -36.85 -3.75
CA PRO A 71 -15.12 -38.14 -3.83
C PRO A 71 -16.63 -37.99 -3.65
N SER A 72 -17.39 -38.79 -4.39
CA SER A 72 -18.84 -38.66 -4.46
C SER A 72 -19.53 -38.88 -3.11
N ASN A 73 -20.66 -38.20 -2.91
CA ASN A 73 -21.49 -38.15 -1.69
C ASN A 73 -21.94 -39.52 -1.10
N LYS A 74 -21.57 -40.65 -1.72
CA LYS A 74 -21.84 -42.01 -1.25
C LYS A 74 -20.90 -42.49 -0.14
N ASP A 75 -19.73 -41.87 0.03
CA ASP A 75 -18.72 -42.30 1.01
C ASP A 75 -18.81 -41.54 2.35
N ILE A 76 -19.73 -40.58 2.48
CA ILE A 76 -19.94 -39.76 3.69
C ILE A 76 -21.37 -39.97 4.17
N THR A 77 -21.56 -40.81 5.18
CA THR A 77 -22.90 -41.30 5.56
C THR A 77 -23.40 -40.76 6.91
N SER A 78 -22.58 -40.04 7.66
CA SER A 78 -22.95 -39.49 8.96
C SER A 78 -22.35 -38.10 9.23
N VAL A 79 -22.92 -37.38 10.21
CA VAL A 79 -22.41 -36.08 10.67
C VAL A 79 -21.01 -36.22 11.27
N ASP A 80 -20.74 -37.34 11.95
CA ASP A 80 -19.43 -37.64 12.53
C ASP A 80 -18.36 -37.85 11.44
N ASP A 81 -18.71 -38.44 10.30
CA ASP A 81 -17.79 -38.59 9.15
C ASP A 81 -17.41 -37.22 8.54
N ARG A 82 -18.36 -36.28 8.53
CA ARG A 82 -18.15 -34.91 8.00
C ARG A 82 -17.23 -34.07 8.89
N LEU A 83 -17.40 -34.19 10.20
CA LEU A 83 -16.58 -33.49 11.20
C LEU A 83 -15.14 -34.02 11.18
N CYS A 84 -14.95 -35.35 11.17
CA CYS A 84 -13.63 -35.96 11.06
C CYS A 84 -12.88 -35.57 9.77
N TYR A 85 -13.59 -35.41 8.65
CA TYR A 85 -12.99 -35.01 7.38
C TYR A 85 -12.52 -33.54 7.39
N GLY A 86 -13.33 -32.65 7.97
CA GLY A 86 -13.01 -31.23 8.13
C GLY A 86 -11.85 -30.97 9.09
N GLU A 87 -11.83 -31.66 10.23
CA GLU A 87 -10.78 -31.48 11.25
C GLU A 87 -9.39 -31.88 10.75
N ARG A 88 -9.27 -32.97 9.98
CA ARG A 88 -7.98 -33.39 9.41
C ARG A 88 -7.47 -32.49 8.29
N HIS A 89 -8.34 -32.01 7.39
CA HIS A 89 -7.92 -31.14 6.28
C HIS A 89 -7.47 -29.76 6.77
N LEU A 90 -8.03 -29.31 7.89
CA LEU A 90 -7.64 -28.06 8.55
C LEU A 90 -6.44 -28.24 9.50
N GLY A 91 -5.85 -29.45 9.59
CA GLY A 91 -4.68 -29.73 10.42
C GLY A 91 -4.92 -29.63 11.93
N ILE A 92 -6.17 -29.81 12.37
CA ILE A 92 -6.57 -29.71 13.78
C ILE A 92 -6.22 -31.03 14.48
N PRO A 93 -5.51 -31.04 15.64
CA PRO A 93 -5.11 -32.27 16.30
C PRO A 93 -6.33 -33.06 16.82
N ASP A 94 -6.28 -34.39 16.72
CA ASP A 94 -7.27 -35.32 17.29
C ASP A 94 -7.32 -35.15 18.83
N TYR A 95 -8.35 -34.48 19.34
CA TYR A 95 -8.63 -34.44 20.78
C TYR A 95 -9.86 -35.29 21.12
N ARG A 96 -9.74 -36.07 22.20
CA ARG A 96 -10.83 -36.90 22.74
C ARG A 96 -11.86 -35.99 23.41
N TYR A 97 -13.11 -36.06 23.00
CA TYR A 97 -14.22 -35.45 23.74
C TYR A 97 -15.00 -36.51 24.53
N THR A 98 -15.45 -36.13 25.72
CA THR A 98 -16.36 -36.90 26.57
C THR A 98 -17.72 -36.22 26.55
N TYR A 99 -18.74 -36.88 26.00
CA TYR A 99 -20.14 -36.44 26.09
C TYR A 99 -20.85 -37.33 27.12
N LEU A 100 -21.44 -36.72 28.16
CA LEU A 100 -22.23 -37.38 29.21
C LEU A 100 -21.53 -38.55 29.95
N GLY A 101 -20.21 -38.49 30.10
CA GLY A 101 -19.48 -39.35 31.07
C GLY A 101 -19.16 -40.79 30.64
N GLU A 102 -19.30 -41.16 29.36
CA GLU A 102 -18.83 -42.47 28.86
C GLU A 102 -17.81 -42.28 27.72
N PRO A 103 -16.58 -42.83 27.80
CA PRO A 103 -15.58 -42.71 26.74
C PRO A 103 -15.87 -43.69 25.59
N ARG A 104 -16.08 -43.18 24.37
CA ARG A 104 -16.11 -44.02 23.15
C ARG A 104 -14.74 -43.99 22.43
N PRO A 105 -14.20 -45.14 21.99
CA PRO A 105 -12.96 -45.18 21.23
C PRO A 105 -13.17 -44.79 19.75
N SER A 106 -12.21 -44.03 19.21
CA SER A 106 -12.13 -43.56 17.82
C SER A 106 -11.71 -44.66 16.84
N THR A 107 -12.43 -45.78 16.80
CA THR A 107 -12.13 -46.88 15.87
C THR A 107 -13.26 -47.04 14.87
N GLY A 108 -13.21 -46.29 13.76
CA GLY A 108 -14.21 -46.36 12.70
C GLY A 108 -13.82 -45.80 11.34
N CYS A 109 -12.84 -44.89 11.23
CA CYS A 109 -12.51 -44.30 9.93
C CYS A 109 -11.72 -45.28 9.04
N LYS A 110 -12.29 -45.67 7.90
CA LYS A 110 -11.53 -46.24 6.78
C LYS A 110 -11.18 -45.12 5.78
N PRO A 111 -9.89 -44.89 5.47
CA PRO A 111 -9.51 -43.87 4.49
C PRO A 111 -9.87 -44.30 3.05
N PRO A 112 -10.25 -43.35 2.16
CA PRO A 112 -10.24 -43.61 0.72
C PRO A 112 -8.80 -43.66 0.19
N PRO A 113 -8.54 -44.37 -0.93
CA PRO A 113 -7.20 -44.59 -1.44
C PRO A 113 -6.55 -43.27 -1.91
N ASP A 114 -5.39 -43.00 -1.32
CA ASP A 114 -4.50 -41.87 -1.55
C ASP A 114 -4.14 -41.73 -3.04
N THR A 115 -4.65 -40.67 -3.67
CA THR A 115 -4.24 -40.25 -5.01
C THR A 115 -4.17 -38.73 -5.08
N THR A 116 -3.16 -38.12 -4.45
CA THR A 116 -2.57 -36.84 -4.93
C THR A 116 -1.28 -36.53 -4.17
N GLN A 117 -0.24 -36.19 -4.92
CA GLN A 117 1.11 -35.96 -4.41
C GLN A 117 1.21 -34.67 -3.58
N PRO A 118 2.10 -34.59 -2.57
CA PRO A 118 2.32 -33.36 -1.81
C PRO A 118 3.12 -32.35 -2.65
N GLY A 119 2.52 -31.21 -2.99
CA GLY A 119 3.27 -30.13 -3.66
C GLY A 119 2.51 -28.97 -4.31
N GLU A 120 1.17 -28.94 -4.39
CA GLU A 120 0.49 -27.79 -4.99
C GLU A 120 0.33 -26.64 -3.98
N THR A 121 1.01 -25.53 -4.25
CA THR A 121 0.78 -24.27 -3.56
C THR A 121 -0.48 -23.65 -4.14
N ILE A 122 -1.55 -23.60 -3.36
CA ILE A 122 -2.77 -22.87 -3.73
C ILE A 122 -2.47 -21.39 -3.52
N GLU A 123 -2.24 -20.65 -4.60
CA GLU A 123 -2.36 -19.19 -4.56
C GLU A 123 -3.83 -18.84 -4.38
N ILE A 124 -4.16 -18.33 -3.20
CA ILE A 124 -5.49 -17.76 -2.94
C ILE A 124 -5.50 -16.37 -3.58
N PRO A 125 -6.32 -16.12 -4.62
CA PRO A 125 -6.57 -14.75 -5.04
C PRO A 125 -7.27 -14.04 -3.87
N ILE A 126 -6.64 -12.99 -3.34
CA ILE A 126 -7.26 -12.14 -2.32
C ILE A 126 -8.43 -11.40 -2.98
N LEU A 127 -9.61 -12.01 -2.99
CA LEU A 127 -10.84 -11.35 -3.40
C LEU A 127 -11.30 -10.46 -2.24
N ARG A 128 -10.84 -9.21 -2.23
CA ARG A 128 -11.47 -8.16 -1.41
C ARG A 128 -12.60 -7.52 -2.22
N SER A 129 -13.79 -7.47 -1.64
CA SER A 129 -14.83 -6.50 -2.00
C SER A 129 -15.73 -6.26 -0.80
N ILE A 130 -16.10 -5.04 -0.38
CA ILE A 130 -15.59 -3.64 -0.40
C ILE A 130 -16.79 -2.86 0.18
N ASP A 131 -16.55 -2.01 1.19
CA ASP A 131 -17.53 -1.47 2.14
C ASP A 131 -18.73 -0.68 1.55
N PRO A 132 -19.89 -0.65 2.26
CA PRO A 132 -21.11 0.08 1.86
C PRO A 132 -20.99 1.61 1.91
N ASN A 133 -19.97 2.18 2.56
CA ASN A 133 -19.57 3.58 2.37
C ASN A 133 -18.03 3.63 2.41
N ASP A 134 -17.42 4.42 1.54
CA ASP A 134 -15.96 4.44 1.35
C ASP A 134 -15.47 5.86 1.09
N ILE A 135 -14.21 6.14 1.43
CA ILE A 135 -13.52 7.34 1.00
C ILE A 135 -12.18 6.96 0.38
N THR A 136 -11.95 7.43 -0.84
CA THR A 136 -10.66 7.27 -1.52
C THR A 136 -10.02 8.63 -1.71
N GLY A 137 -8.69 8.66 -1.63
CA GLY A 137 -7.86 9.85 -1.79
C GLY A 137 -6.77 9.63 -2.83
N PRO A 138 -5.77 10.51 -2.88
CA PRO A 138 -4.57 10.29 -3.68
C PRO A 138 -3.95 8.93 -3.34
N ALA A 139 -3.51 8.18 -4.34
CA ALA A 139 -2.92 6.85 -4.12
C ALA A 139 -1.72 6.92 -3.15
N GLY A 140 -0.87 7.93 -3.37
CA GLY A 140 0.43 8.09 -2.71
C GLY A 140 1.43 7.02 -3.13
N GLU A 141 2.69 7.21 -2.78
CA GLU A 141 3.78 6.29 -3.14
C GLU A 141 4.34 5.53 -1.93
N GLY A 142 4.55 4.22 -2.11
CA GLY A 142 5.01 3.30 -1.06
C GLY A 142 4.03 3.11 0.11
N ASP A 143 4.49 2.40 1.15
CA ASP A 143 3.66 2.07 2.33
C ASP A 143 3.24 3.32 3.13
N ALA A 144 4.05 4.38 3.10
CA ALA A 144 3.75 5.66 3.74
C ALA A 144 2.82 6.55 2.90
N ARG A 145 2.50 6.14 1.66
CA ARG A 145 1.60 6.84 0.73
C ARG A 145 2.00 8.30 0.53
N TRP A 146 3.26 8.50 0.19
CA TRP A 146 3.88 9.81 -0.01
C TRP A 146 3.17 10.61 -1.10
N ILE A 147 2.91 11.88 -0.81
CA ILE A 147 2.34 12.87 -1.71
C ILE A 147 3.14 14.17 -1.62
N THR A 148 3.23 14.93 -2.71
CA THR A 148 3.86 16.25 -2.69
C THR A 148 3.01 17.28 -1.93
N ALA A 149 3.67 18.26 -1.29
CA ALA A 149 3.01 19.41 -0.66
C ALA A 149 2.37 20.40 -1.65
N THR A 150 2.64 20.27 -2.96
CA THR A 150 2.28 21.31 -3.95
C THR A 150 1.09 20.96 -4.84
N GLU A 151 0.77 19.68 -4.98
CA GLU A 151 -0.28 19.22 -5.87
C GLU A 151 -1.67 19.30 -5.26
N THR A 152 -2.66 19.24 -6.16
CA THR A 152 -4.07 19.19 -5.79
C THR A 152 -4.46 17.75 -5.49
N LEU A 153 -4.98 17.51 -4.29
CA LEU A 153 -5.34 16.19 -3.78
C LEU A 153 -6.81 15.90 -4.09
N PRO A 154 -7.12 14.96 -5.00
CA PRO A 154 -8.49 14.54 -5.27
C PRO A 154 -8.98 13.54 -4.22
N TYR A 155 -10.24 13.66 -3.83
CA TYR A 155 -10.92 12.71 -2.96
C TYR A 155 -12.29 12.36 -3.52
N THR A 156 -12.72 11.13 -3.28
CA THR A 156 -14.03 10.60 -3.65
C THR A 156 -14.65 9.93 -2.43
N ILE A 157 -15.80 10.43 -2.00
CA ILE A 157 -16.63 9.77 -0.98
C ILE A 157 -17.70 8.97 -1.71
N ARG A 158 -17.83 7.69 -1.41
CA ARG A 158 -18.84 6.78 -1.95
C ARG A 158 -19.79 6.37 -0.84
N PHE A 159 -21.06 6.23 -1.19
CA PHE A 159 -22.09 5.80 -0.27
C PHE A 159 -23.08 4.87 -0.93
N GLU A 160 -23.63 3.95 -0.15
CA GLU A 160 -24.56 2.94 -0.62
C GLU A 160 -25.74 2.78 0.34
N ASN A 161 -26.94 2.70 -0.22
CA ASN A 161 -28.13 2.22 0.49
C ASN A 161 -28.13 0.68 0.52
N ASP A 162 -27.26 0.12 1.35
CA ASP A 162 -26.90 -1.30 1.46
C ASP A 162 -28.12 -2.22 1.56
N SER A 163 -28.25 -3.18 0.63
CA SER A 163 -29.38 -4.11 0.56
C SER A 163 -29.49 -5.10 1.72
N THR A 164 -28.44 -5.26 2.52
CA THR A 164 -28.45 -6.10 3.72
C THR A 164 -28.94 -5.36 4.96
N LYS A 165 -28.97 -4.02 4.92
CA LYS A 165 -29.33 -3.15 6.06
C LYS A 165 -30.55 -2.27 5.80
N ALA A 166 -30.76 -1.87 4.56
CA ALA A 166 -31.82 -0.97 4.15
C ALA A 166 -33.09 -1.71 3.75
N THR A 167 -34.23 -1.13 4.07
CA THR A 167 -35.56 -1.66 3.73
C THR A 167 -36.38 -0.72 2.85
N ALA A 168 -35.86 0.50 2.59
CA ALA A 168 -36.52 1.53 1.80
C ALA A 168 -35.50 2.43 1.08
N ALA A 169 -35.97 3.21 0.10
CA ALA A 169 -35.16 4.21 -0.57
C ALA A 169 -34.89 5.41 0.34
N ALA A 170 -33.66 5.93 0.33
CA ALA A 170 -33.30 7.10 1.13
C ALA A 170 -33.81 8.39 0.47
N GLN A 171 -34.39 9.27 1.29
CA GLN A 171 -34.96 10.54 0.85
C GLN A 171 -33.97 11.69 1.06
N VAL A 172 -33.14 11.58 2.08
CA VAL A 172 -32.08 12.52 2.41
C VAL A 172 -30.78 11.75 2.61
N VAL A 173 -29.70 12.23 1.98
CA VAL A 173 -28.34 11.80 2.30
C VAL A 173 -27.54 13.02 2.67
N MET A 174 -26.99 13.03 3.87
CA MET A 174 -26.07 14.06 4.36
C MET A 174 -24.70 13.47 4.53
N ILE A 175 -23.70 14.14 3.97
CA ILE A 175 -22.29 13.77 4.11
C ILE A 175 -21.59 14.93 4.79
N THR A 176 -20.79 14.66 5.82
CA THR A 176 -19.85 15.61 6.38
C THR A 176 -18.45 15.02 6.40
N GLN A 177 -17.45 15.89 6.27
CA GLN A 177 -16.06 15.49 6.36
C GLN A 177 -15.24 16.62 6.93
N LYS A 178 -14.65 16.40 8.11
CA LYS A 178 -13.70 17.34 8.69
C LYS A 178 -12.40 17.26 7.90
N LEU A 179 -11.94 18.39 7.36
CA LEU A 179 -10.64 18.45 6.70
C LEU A 179 -9.54 18.37 7.75
N ASP A 180 -8.47 17.63 7.43
CA ASP A 180 -7.27 17.61 8.26
C ASP A 180 -6.70 19.02 8.44
N SER A 181 -6.09 19.25 9.60
CA SER A 181 -5.45 20.52 9.93
C SER A 181 -4.25 20.86 9.04
N THR A 182 -3.66 19.88 8.36
CA THR A 182 -2.57 20.03 7.39
C THR A 182 -3.05 20.54 6.02
N LEU A 183 -4.36 20.48 5.75
CA LEU A 183 -4.96 20.92 4.50
C LEU A 183 -5.41 22.38 4.55
N ASP A 184 -5.32 23.07 3.42
CA ASP A 184 -5.85 24.43 3.27
C ASP A 184 -7.33 24.38 2.87
N SER A 185 -8.23 24.64 3.82
CA SER A 185 -9.67 24.70 3.55
C SER A 185 -10.09 25.77 2.53
N ARG A 186 -9.29 26.81 2.30
CA ARG A 186 -9.57 27.80 1.24
C ARG A 186 -9.27 27.26 -0.15
N SER A 187 -8.48 26.20 -0.25
CA SER A 187 -8.21 25.51 -1.52
C SER A 187 -9.30 24.50 -1.89
N PHE A 188 -10.21 24.15 -0.97
CA PHE A 188 -11.29 23.20 -1.20
C PHE A 188 -12.15 23.59 -2.42
N ARG A 189 -12.29 22.68 -3.39
CA ARG A 189 -13.23 22.80 -4.51
C ARG A 189 -14.06 21.54 -4.66
N LEU A 190 -15.34 21.74 -4.92
CA LEU A 190 -16.28 20.68 -5.26
C LEU A 190 -15.97 20.13 -6.65
N GLY A 191 -16.12 18.82 -6.81
CA GLY A 191 -16.04 18.11 -8.08
C GLY A 191 -17.40 17.57 -8.53
N SER A 192 -17.38 16.54 -9.36
CA SER A 192 -18.58 15.81 -9.76
C SER A 192 -19.19 15.03 -8.59
N PHE A 193 -20.47 14.74 -8.71
CA PHE A 193 -21.22 13.93 -7.74
C PHE A 193 -22.28 13.12 -8.49
N GLY A 194 -22.83 12.09 -7.85
CA GLY A 194 -23.80 11.23 -8.51
C GLY A 194 -24.56 10.32 -7.56
N PHE A 195 -25.63 9.72 -8.07
CA PHE A 195 -26.47 8.75 -7.40
C PHE A 195 -27.32 8.01 -8.43
N ALA A 196 -27.70 6.76 -8.17
CA ALA A 196 -28.67 6.01 -8.98
C ALA A 196 -28.43 6.09 -10.51
N ASN A 197 -27.18 5.89 -10.92
CA ASN A 197 -26.68 6.00 -12.31
C ASN A 197 -26.69 7.40 -12.94
N HIS A 198 -27.03 8.45 -12.18
CA HIS A 198 -26.85 9.83 -12.59
C HIS A 198 -25.50 10.37 -12.15
N THR A 199 -24.85 11.11 -13.03
CA THR A 199 -23.61 11.85 -12.71
C THR A 199 -23.80 13.31 -13.11
N PHE A 200 -23.45 14.20 -12.19
CA PHE A 200 -23.53 15.64 -12.34
C PHE A 200 -22.15 16.24 -12.09
N THR A 201 -21.85 17.33 -12.79
CA THR A 201 -20.58 18.04 -12.63
C THR A 201 -20.83 19.41 -12.04
N VAL A 202 -20.13 19.74 -10.96
CA VAL A 202 -20.10 21.12 -10.44
C VAL A 202 -19.18 21.95 -11.34
N PRO A 203 -19.56 23.18 -11.73
CA PRO A 203 -18.66 24.07 -12.46
C PRO A 203 -17.32 24.24 -11.73
N GLU A 204 -16.23 24.40 -12.49
CA GLU A 204 -14.89 24.51 -11.91
C GLU A 204 -14.78 25.65 -10.89
N ASN A 205 -13.83 25.50 -9.97
CA ASN A 205 -13.46 26.52 -8.99
C ASN A 205 -14.58 26.94 -8.02
N ARG A 206 -15.49 26.02 -7.67
CA ARG A 206 -16.57 26.27 -6.70
C ARG A 206 -16.30 25.63 -5.35
N ALA A 207 -16.29 26.43 -4.29
CA ALA A 207 -16.26 25.96 -2.90
C ALA A 207 -17.67 25.80 -2.29
N PHE A 208 -18.71 26.28 -2.98
CA PHE A 208 -20.11 26.12 -2.63
C PHE A 208 -20.95 25.98 -3.92
N TYR A 209 -21.92 25.06 -3.89
CA TYR A 209 -22.84 24.83 -4.99
C TYR A 209 -24.20 24.37 -4.46
N SER A 210 -25.26 24.91 -5.02
CA SER A 210 -26.64 24.50 -4.72
C SER A 210 -27.46 24.52 -6.01
N THR A 211 -28.23 23.47 -6.25
CA THR A 211 -29.06 23.33 -7.44
C THR A 211 -30.23 22.37 -7.20
N ARG A 212 -31.28 22.50 -8.00
CA ARG A 212 -32.35 21.51 -8.11
C ARG A 212 -32.14 20.67 -9.36
N LEU A 213 -32.01 19.37 -9.18
CA LEU A 213 -31.82 18.40 -10.24
C LEU A 213 -33.18 17.87 -10.68
N ASP A 214 -33.45 17.89 -11.98
CA ASP A 214 -34.65 17.28 -12.57
C ASP A 214 -34.34 15.85 -13.00
N VAL A 215 -34.77 14.90 -12.17
CA VAL A 215 -34.61 13.45 -12.41
C VAL A 215 -35.97 12.76 -12.51
N ARG A 216 -37.03 13.52 -12.83
CA ARG A 216 -38.40 13.01 -12.87
C ARG A 216 -38.59 11.92 -13.92
N ASP A 217 -37.89 12.01 -15.04
CA ASP A 217 -37.96 11.02 -16.11
C ASP A 217 -37.53 9.62 -15.66
N SER A 218 -36.61 9.54 -14.69
CA SER A 218 -36.08 8.28 -14.15
C SER A 218 -36.62 7.89 -12.78
N LEU A 219 -36.87 8.87 -11.91
CA LEU A 219 -37.18 8.66 -10.49
C LEU A 219 -38.49 9.32 -10.05
N GLY A 220 -39.20 10.00 -10.95
CA GLY A 220 -40.47 10.67 -10.62
C GLY A 220 -40.37 11.89 -9.71
N MET A 221 -39.16 12.33 -9.35
CA MET A 221 -38.93 13.39 -8.36
C MET A 221 -37.86 14.41 -8.78
N PHE A 222 -37.78 15.52 -8.05
CA PHE A 222 -36.61 16.39 -8.06
C PHE A 222 -35.64 16.01 -6.94
N VAL A 223 -34.38 16.39 -7.05
CA VAL A 223 -33.40 16.31 -5.95
C VAL A 223 -32.75 17.66 -5.75
N ASP A 224 -32.93 18.25 -4.57
CA ASP A 224 -32.17 19.43 -4.16
C ASP A 224 -30.78 18.97 -3.69
N PHE A 225 -29.76 19.46 -4.35
CA PHE A 225 -28.36 19.23 -3.99
C PHE A 225 -27.76 20.51 -3.45
N THR A 226 -27.12 20.45 -2.28
CA THR A 226 -26.33 21.55 -1.72
C THR A 226 -25.04 21.01 -1.13
N ALA A 227 -23.92 21.63 -1.47
CA ALA A 227 -22.61 21.25 -0.94
C ALA A 227 -21.71 22.46 -0.75
N GLY A 228 -20.76 22.34 0.16
CA GLY A 228 -19.72 23.35 0.36
C GLY A 228 -18.83 23.05 1.54
N ILE A 229 -18.18 24.09 2.08
CA ILE A 229 -17.31 24.00 3.24
C ILE A 229 -17.64 25.09 4.27
N ASP A 230 -17.73 24.69 5.53
CA ASP A 230 -17.72 25.60 6.68
C ASP A 230 -16.27 25.87 7.09
N LEU A 231 -15.76 27.06 6.76
CA LEU A 231 -14.38 27.46 7.05
C LEU A 231 -14.10 27.66 8.55
N VAL A 232 -15.14 27.85 9.38
CA VAL A 232 -14.99 28.00 10.83
C VAL A 232 -14.84 26.64 11.48
N LYS A 233 -15.64 25.67 11.04
CA LYS A 233 -15.57 24.27 11.53
C LYS A 233 -14.47 23.45 10.85
N ASN A 234 -13.93 23.92 9.73
CA ASN A 234 -13.03 23.18 8.85
C ASN A 234 -13.69 21.88 8.34
N GLU A 235 -14.98 21.96 7.96
CA GLU A 235 -15.82 20.80 7.65
C GLU A 235 -16.53 20.98 6.31
N ALA A 236 -16.27 20.08 5.38
CA ALA A 236 -16.99 19.98 4.11
C ALA A 236 -18.31 19.24 4.31
N PHE A 237 -19.32 19.60 3.53
CA PHE A 237 -20.64 19.00 3.61
C PHE A 237 -21.30 18.85 2.24
N TRP A 238 -22.15 17.83 2.13
CA TRP A 238 -23.05 17.58 1.01
C TRP A 238 -24.43 17.18 1.54
N THR A 239 -25.47 17.62 0.87
CA THR A 239 -26.86 17.29 1.20
C THR A 239 -27.62 17.05 -0.08
N PHE A 240 -28.17 15.85 -0.18
CA PHE A 240 -29.10 15.43 -1.20
C PHE A 240 -30.48 15.32 -0.56
N ARG A 241 -31.49 15.92 -1.17
CA ARG A 241 -32.86 15.91 -0.63
C ARG A 241 -33.87 15.68 -1.75
N ALA A 242 -34.62 14.58 -1.67
CA ALA A 242 -35.73 14.30 -2.57
C ALA A 242 -36.84 15.35 -2.42
N ILE A 243 -37.45 15.74 -3.53
CA ILE A 243 -38.53 16.71 -3.58
C ILE A 243 -39.63 16.17 -4.50
N ASP A 244 -40.80 15.95 -3.91
CA ASP A 244 -42.03 15.60 -4.63
C ASP A 244 -42.45 16.76 -5.55
N PRO A 245 -42.62 16.53 -6.87
CA PRO A 245 -42.96 17.60 -7.82
C PRO A 245 -44.33 18.24 -7.62
N ALA A 246 -45.29 17.52 -7.02
CA ALA A 246 -46.64 18.00 -6.78
C ALA A 246 -46.74 18.83 -5.49
N THR A 247 -46.01 18.45 -4.45
CA THR A 247 -46.11 19.11 -3.13
C THR A 247 -44.95 20.08 -2.84
N GLY A 248 -43.81 19.92 -3.51
CA GLY A 248 -42.58 20.65 -3.21
C GLY A 248 -41.94 20.27 -1.87
N GLN A 249 -42.39 19.18 -1.25
CA GLN A 249 -41.91 18.67 0.04
C GLN A 249 -41.18 17.34 -0.14
N LEU A 250 -40.67 16.77 0.96
CA LEU A 250 -40.13 15.41 0.93
C LEU A 250 -41.25 14.43 0.53
N PRO A 251 -40.98 13.46 -0.38
CA PRO A 251 -41.93 12.38 -0.64
C PRO A 251 -42.23 11.57 0.64
N VAL A 252 -43.34 10.85 0.70
CA VAL A 252 -43.73 10.10 1.92
C VAL A 252 -43.12 8.70 1.97
N PHE A 253 -43.02 8.03 0.82
CA PHE A 253 -42.57 6.63 0.72
C PHE A 253 -41.46 6.40 -0.32
N GLU A 254 -41.19 7.41 -1.15
CA GLU A 254 -40.20 7.34 -2.22
C GLU A 254 -38.92 8.10 -1.83
N GLY A 255 -37.79 7.67 -2.37
CA GLY A 255 -36.49 8.26 -2.14
C GLY A 255 -35.68 8.29 -3.43
N PHE A 256 -34.69 9.17 -3.49
CA PHE A 256 -33.86 9.34 -4.68
C PHE A 256 -32.79 8.24 -4.81
N LEU A 257 -32.44 7.60 -3.68
CA LEU A 257 -31.44 6.53 -3.62
C LEU A 257 -32.15 5.21 -3.23
N PRO A 258 -32.50 4.35 -4.19
CA PRO A 258 -33.15 3.07 -3.90
C PRO A 258 -32.25 2.14 -3.09
N VAL A 259 -32.81 1.07 -2.52
CA VAL A 259 -31.99 0.00 -1.94
C VAL A 259 -31.10 -0.60 -3.03
N ASN A 260 -29.83 -0.85 -2.72
CA ASN A 260 -28.88 -1.28 -3.74
C ASN A 260 -29.28 -2.61 -4.37
N ASP A 261 -28.93 -2.77 -5.63
CA ASP A 261 -29.26 -3.94 -6.43
C ASP A 261 -28.06 -4.33 -7.30
N PRO A 262 -28.11 -5.47 -8.03
CA PRO A 262 -27.00 -5.86 -8.91
C PRO A 262 -26.72 -4.88 -10.06
N GLN A 263 -27.54 -3.83 -10.23
CA GLN A 263 -27.32 -2.73 -11.17
C GLN A 263 -26.73 -1.49 -10.48
N HIS A 264 -26.32 -1.61 -9.22
CA HIS A 264 -25.64 -0.57 -8.43
C HIS A 264 -26.47 0.71 -8.27
N ARG A 265 -27.81 0.61 -8.33
CA ARG A 265 -28.69 1.80 -8.28
C ARG A 265 -28.78 2.45 -6.91
N GLY A 266 -28.41 1.73 -5.84
CA GLY A 266 -28.37 2.28 -4.49
C GLY A 266 -27.06 2.97 -4.14
N GLU A 267 -26.16 3.16 -5.11
CA GLU A 267 -24.87 3.81 -4.92
C GLU A 267 -24.90 5.29 -5.31
N GLY A 268 -24.06 6.07 -4.63
CA GLY A 268 -23.76 7.44 -4.97
C GLY A 268 -22.35 7.84 -4.58
N PHE A 269 -21.93 9.02 -5.03
CA PHE A 269 -20.60 9.54 -4.75
C PHE A 269 -20.57 11.07 -4.73
N ALA A 270 -19.55 11.61 -4.07
CA ALA A 270 -19.21 13.03 -4.06
C ALA A 270 -17.69 13.22 -4.17
N ASN A 271 -17.26 13.97 -5.18
CA ASN A 271 -15.84 14.30 -5.39
C ASN A 271 -15.54 15.69 -4.89
N TYR A 272 -14.33 15.88 -4.39
CA TYR A 272 -13.75 17.19 -4.13
C TYR A 272 -12.24 17.16 -4.31
N ASN A 273 -11.64 18.34 -4.33
CA ASN A 273 -10.21 18.48 -4.26
C ASN A 273 -9.81 19.55 -3.24
N THR A 274 -8.59 19.44 -2.76
CA THR A 274 -7.97 20.37 -1.80
C THR A 274 -6.45 20.33 -1.97
N ARG A 275 -5.71 21.15 -1.23
CA ARG A 275 -4.25 21.20 -1.24
C ARG A 275 -3.71 21.18 0.19
N PRO A 276 -2.50 20.64 0.40
CA PRO A 276 -1.75 20.89 1.62
C PRO A 276 -1.57 22.38 1.86
N LYS A 277 -1.44 22.77 3.13
CA LYS A 277 -1.03 24.13 3.48
C LYS A 277 0.39 24.38 2.98
N VAL A 278 0.66 25.63 2.60
CA VAL A 278 2.03 26.08 2.28
C VAL A 278 3.01 25.96 3.46
N THR A 279 2.49 25.78 4.67
CA THR A 279 3.27 25.56 5.90
C THR A 279 3.38 24.08 6.28
N ALA A 280 2.81 23.17 5.49
CA ALA A 280 2.96 21.74 5.74
C ALA A 280 4.43 21.34 5.63
N GLN A 281 4.83 20.37 6.44
CA GLN A 281 6.20 19.89 6.55
C GLN A 281 6.29 18.44 6.09
N THR A 282 7.48 18.03 5.69
CA THR A 282 7.77 16.63 5.42
C THR A 282 7.43 15.78 6.66
N GLY A 283 6.66 14.72 6.45
CA GLY A 283 6.19 13.82 7.50
C GLY A 283 4.84 14.19 8.10
N ASP A 284 4.24 15.34 7.75
CA ASP A 284 2.86 15.64 8.11
C ASP A 284 1.93 14.58 7.50
N VAL A 285 1.02 14.02 8.32
CA VAL A 285 0.06 13.00 7.88
C VAL A 285 -1.30 13.66 7.67
N VAL A 286 -1.87 13.47 6.48
CA VAL A 286 -3.21 13.92 6.13
C VAL A 286 -4.18 12.77 6.37
N HIS A 287 -5.07 12.92 7.34
CA HIS A 287 -6.14 11.96 7.60
C HIS A 287 -7.44 12.35 6.86
N ALA A 288 -8.19 11.36 6.37
CA ALA A 288 -9.50 11.59 5.79
C ALA A 288 -10.49 10.50 6.19
N GLN A 289 -11.63 10.94 6.73
CA GLN A 289 -12.78 10.11 7.06
C GLN A 289 -14.05 10.95 6.81
N ALA A 290 -15.04 10.34 6.16
CA ALA A 290 -16.34 10.96 5.96
C ALA A 290 -17.40 10.32 6.85
N ARG A 291 -18.43 11.08 7.18
CA ARG A 291 -19.61 10.65 7.92
C ARG A 291 -20.83 10.79 7.04
N ILE A 292 -21.61 9.73 6.89
CA ILE A 292 -22.82 9.68 6.08
C ILE A 292 -24.03 9.42 6.97
N VAL A 293 -25.11 10.17 6.75
CA VAL A 293 -26.41 10.00 7.41
C VAL A 293 -27.48 9.83 6.35
N PHE A 294 -28.25 8.75 6.45
CA PHE A 294 -29.42 8.50 5.60
C PHE A 294 -30.68 8.84 6.41
N ASP A 295 -31.50 9.75 5.89
CA ASP A 295 -32.73 10.23 6.53
C ASP A 295 -32.53 10.65 7.99
N THR A 296 -32.99 9.84 8.93
CA THR A 296 -32.85 10.05 10.39
C THR A 296 -32.13 8.90 11.08
N ASN A 297 -31.40 8.08 10.33
CA ASN A 297 -30.67 6.94 10.85
C ASN A 297 -29.40 7.37 11.60
N GLU A 298 -28.80 6.44 12.34
CA GLU A 298 -27.50 6.65 12.95
C GLU A 298 -26.43 6.95 11.88
N PRO A 299 -25.50 7.89 12.14
CA PRO A 299 -24.41 8.17 11.23
C PRO A 299 -23.49 6.96 11.03
N ILE A 300 -23.00 6.80 9.81
CA ILE A 300 -22.03 5.79 9.42
C ILE A 300 -20.74 6.51 9.00
N ASP A 301 -19.64 6.19 9.66
CA ASP A 301 -18.32 6.70 9.29
C ASP A 301 -17.67 5.76 8.27
N THR A 302 -17.01 6.32 7.25
CA THR A 302 -16.17 5.53 6.33
C THR A 302 -14.96 4.97 7.08
N PRO A 303 -14.27 3.95 6.53
CA PRO A 303 -12.89 3.69 6.92
C PRO A 303 -12.05 4.97 6.80
N GLU A 304 -11.14 5.16 7.74
CA GLU A 304 -10.18 6.27 7.69
C GLU A 304 -9.03 5.92 6.74
N ILE A 305 -8.63 6.88 5.90
CA ILE A 305 -7.45 6.78 5.05
C ILE A 305 -6.43 7.85 5.42
N PHE A 306 -5.18 7.65 5.03
CA PHE A 306 -4.13 8.64 5.22
C PHE A 306 -3.17 8.75 4.01
N ASN A 307 -2.48 9.88 3.93
CA ASN A 307 -1.31 10.11 3.07
C ASN A 307 -0.24 10.89 3.86
N THR A 308 1.03 10.73 3.51
CA THR A 308 2.13 11.47 4.16
C THR A 308 2.68 12.51 3.21
N ILE A 309 2.82 13.76 3.67
CA ILE A 309 3.33 14.87 2.86
C ILE A 309 4.85 14.81 2.82
N ASP A 310 5.41 14.93 1.62
CA ASP A 310 6.78 15.37 1.38
C ASP A 310 6.77 16.81 0.85
N ALA A 311 7.37 17.71 1.62
CA ALA A 311 7.35 19.14 1.34
C ALA A 311 8.65 19.66 0.72
N VAL A 312 9.69 18.84 0.61
CA VAL A 312 11.02 19.30 0.19
C VAL A 312 11.35 18.75 -1.19
N ILE A 313 11.86 19.64 -2.05
CA ILE A 313 12.35 19.25 -3.36
C ILE A 313 13.76 18.67 -3.19
N PRO A 314 14.07 17.49 -3.77
CA PRO A 314 15.41 16.93 -3.71
C PRO A 314 16.42 17.79 -4.47
N TYR A 315 17.71 17.58 -4.21
CA TYR A 315 18.80 18.25 -4.90
C TYR A 315 19.74 17.23 -5.54
N SER A 316 20.27 17.53 -6.72
CA SER A 316 21.34 16.75 -7.35
C SER A 316 22.43 17.63 -7.93
N LYS A 317 23.61 17.04 -8.10
CA LYS A 317 24.77 17.70 -8.69
C LYS A 317 25.70 16.72 -9.40
N VAL A 318 26.11 17.06 -10.62
CA VAL A 318 27.23 16.42 -11.32
C VAL A 318 28.56 16.73 -10.61
N ALA A 319 29.39 15.71 -10.46
CA ALA A 319 30.74 15.86 -9.91
C ALA A 319 31.63 16.70 -10.84
N ALA A 320 32.59 17.44 -10.27
CA ALA A 320 33.50 18.25 -11.07
C ALA A 320 34.25 17.39 -12.10
N LEU A 321 34.27 17.85 -13.34
CA LEU A 321 35.02 17.25 -14.44
C LEU A 321 36.33 18.01 -14.66
N PRO A 322 37.39 17.36 -15.17
CA PRO A 322 38.58 18.08 -15.63
C PRO A 322 38.22 19.00 -16.80
N ALA A 323 39.01 20.06 -17.01
CA ALA A 323 38.77 21.00 -18.11
C ALA A 323 38.91 20.33 -19.49
N ALA A 324 39.85 19.39 -19.63
CA ALA A 324 40.03 18.60 -20.83
C ALA A 324 40.46 17.16 -20.55
N LEU A 325 40.19 16.26 -21.50
CA LEU A 325 40.56 14.84 -21.43
C LEU A 325 41.00 14.30 -22.80
N ASP A 326 42.14 13.59 -22.81
CA ASP A 326 42.61 12.79 -23.95
C ASP A 326 41.97 11.38 -23.91
N SER A 327 40.65 11.35 -23.98
CA SER A 327 39.85 10.13 -24.12
C SER A 327 38.47 10.52 -24.61
N THR A 328 37.90 9.74 -25.52
CA THR A 328 36.51 9.89 -25.97
C THR A 328 35.51 9.36 -24.95
N THR A 329 35.97 8.67 -23.91
CA THR A 329 35.11 8.06 -22.89
C THR A 329 35.54 8.44 -21.48
N PHE A 330 34.56 8.64 -20.60
CA PHE A 330 34.79 8.84 -19.17
C PHE A 330 33.56 8.47 -18.35
N THR A 331 33.74 8.24 -17.05
CA THR A 331 32.62 8.03 -16.13
C THR A 331 32.11 9.37 -15.62
N LEU A 332 30.90 9.74 -16.04
CA LEU A 332 30.13 10.82 -15.42
C LEU A 332 29.61 10.33 -14.07
N ARG A 333 29.75 11.17 -13.04
CA ARG A 333 29.27 10.86 -11.68
C ARG A 333 28.45 12.03 -11.17
N TRP A 334 27.45 11.73 -10.36
CA TRP A 334 26.66 12.73 -9.67
C TRP A 334 26.35 12.28 -8.25
N SER A 335 25.76 13.16 -7.47
CA SER A 335 25.21 12.84 -6.15
C SER A 335 23.89 13.57 -5.98
N GLY A 336 22.95 12.97 -5.27
CA GLY A 336 21.74 13.62 -4.81
C GLY A 336 21.57 13.57 -3.31
N MET A 337 20.74 14.47 -2.82
CA MET A 337 20.32 14.54 -1.43
C MET A 337 18.84 14.93 -1.39
N ASP A 338 18.10 14.20 -0.59
CA ASP A 338 16.75 14.56 -0.18
C ASP A 338 16.77 14.90 1.33
N ASP A 339 15.67 15.44 1.85
CA ASP A 339 15.57 15.66 3.29
C ASP A 339 15.55 14.32 4.06
N SER A 340 16.07 14.32 5.29
CA SER A 340 16.28 13.08 6.05
C SER A 340 15.01 12.33 6.44
N THR A 341 13.87 13.00 6.35
CA THR A 341 12.54 12.50 6.71
C THR A 341 11.64 12.33 5.49
N GLY A 342 12.15 12.65 4.30
CA GLY A 342 11.43 12.69 3.04
C GLY A 342 11.18 11.33 2.41
N SER A 343 10.52 11.40 1.28
CA SER A 343 10.09 10.28 0.47
C SER A 343 11.24 9.62 -0.28
N GLN A 344 12.45 10.17 -0.20
CA GLN A 344 13.67 9.68 -0.85
C GLN A 344 13.69 9.89 -2.35
N ILE A 345 14.91 10.06 -2.91
CA ILE A 345 15.10 10.19 -4.35
C ILE A 345 14.67 8.91 -5.06
N ARG A 346 13.69 9.05 -5.97
CA ARG A 346 13.23 8.01 -6.89
C ARG A 346 14.21 7.80 -8.03
N GLY A 347 14.82 8.86 -8.56
CA GLY A 347 15.80 8.75 -9.64
C GLY A 347 16.33 10.08 -10.15
N TYR A 348 17.20 9.98 -11.15
CA TYR A 348 17.88 11.11 -11.78
C TYR A 348 17.68 11.13 -13.29
N ASP A 349 17.43 12.32 -13.82
CA ASP A 349 17.57 12.61 -15.24
C ASP A 349 18.91 13.32 -15.47
N VAL A 350 19.66 12.86 -16.47
CA VAL A 350 20.96 13.42 -16.85
C VAL A 350 20.78 14.18 -18.14
N TYR A 351 21.24 15.43 -18.17
CA TYR A 351 21.21 16.27 -19.35
C TYR A 351 22.60 16.52 -19.89
N VAL A 352 22.73 16.62 -21.21
CA VAL A 352 23.97 16.94 -21.90
C VAL A 352 23.72 18.07 -22.90
N SER A 353 24.69 18.98 -23.01
CA SER A 353 24.79 19.98 -24.06
C SER A 353 26.13 19.80 -24.76
N GLU A 354 26.11 19.69 -26.08
CA GLU A 354 27.30 19.63 -26.92
C GLU A 354 27.58 21.01 -27.52
N ASN A 355 28.83 21.48 -27.41
CA ASN A 355 29.32 22.71 -28.03
C ASN A 355 28.49 23.96 -27.72
N ASN A 356 28.01 24.07 -26.47
CA ASN A 356 27.11 25.13 -25.99
C ASN A 356 25.75 25.17 -26.72
N GLY A 357 25.35 24.07 -27.35
CA GLY A 357 24.00 23.87 -27.88
C GLY A 357 22.94 23.77 -26.76
N PRO A 358 21.67 23.55 -27.13
CA PRO A 358 20.63 23.28 -26.15
C PRO A 358 20.95 22.03 -25.32
N PHE A 359 20.47 21.99 -24.08
CA PHE A 359 20.51 20.76 -23.29
C PHE A 359 19.46 19.77 -23.78
N GLU A 360 19.89 18.54 -23.97
CA GLU A 360 19.05 17.39 -24.31
C GLU A 360 19.15 16.34 -23.20
N VAL A 361 18.11 15.52 -23.06
CA VAL A 361 18.12 14.41 -22.11
C VAL A 361 19.10 13.36 -22.63
N LEU A 362 20.14 13.07 -21.85
CA LEU A 362 21.06 11.98 -22.11
C LEU A 362 20.46 10.65 -21.66
N GLU A 363 19.96 10.62 -20.42
CA GLU A 363 19.30 9.46 -19.81
C GLU A 363 18.27 9.93 -18.77
N SER A 364 17.22 9.15 -18.54
CA SER A 364 16.14 9.50 -17.61
C SER A 364 15.79 8.36 -16.66
N GLY A 365 15.38 8.69 -15.43
CA GLY A 365 14.93 7.72 -14.43
C GLY A 365 16.04 6.80 -13.91
N LEU A 366 17.29 7.26 -13.90
CA LEU A 366 18.41 6.48 -13.40
C LEU A 366 18.35 6.35 -11.88
N LEU A 367 18.53 5.12 -11.37
CA LEU A 367 18.73 4.85 -9.94
C LEU A 367 20.22 4.93 -9.55
N ASP A 368 21.10 4.72 -10.52
CA ASP A 368 22.54 4.82 -10.36
C ASP A 368 22.99 6.28 -10.22
N THR A 369 24.20 6.47 -9.69
CA THR A 369 24.83 7.80 -9.55
C THR A 369 26.03 7.98 -10.47
N SER A 370 26.10 7.17 -11.53
CA SER A 370 27.15 7.25 -12.53
C SER A 370 26.73 6.61 -13.85
N LEU A 371 27.26 7.16 -14.95
CA LEU A 371 27.08 6.67 -16.31
C LEU A 371 28.41 6.75 -17.06
N VAL A 372 28.68 5.82 -17.96
CA VAL A 372 29.81 5.96 -18.90
C VAL A 372 29.35 6.81 -20.07
N PHE A 373 29.96 7.99 -20.23
CA PHE A 373 29.71 8.87 -21.36
C PHE A 373 30.74 8.63 -22.46
N SER A 374 30.29 8.68 -23.71
CA SER A 374 31.13 8.65 -24.90
C SER A 374 30.81 9.87 -25.75
N GLY A 375 31.85 10.61 -26.14
CA GLY A 375 31.74 11.77 -27.03
C GLY A 375 32.87 11.80 -28.06
N ASP A 376 32.92 12.88 -28.82
CA ASP A 376 33.88 13.06 -29.91
C ASP A 376 35.01 14.00 -29.52
N PHE A 377 36.22 13.69 -29.98
CA PHE A 377 37.35 14.61 -29.89
C PHE A 377 37.06 15.91 -30.65
N GLY A 378 37.48 17.04 -30.07
CA GLY A 378 37.21 18.39 -30.59
C GLY A 378 35.89 18.99 -30.10
N SER A 379 35.04 18.21 -29.41
CA SER A 379 33.79 18.70 -28.81
C SER A 379 33.96 19.06 -27.34
N SER A 380 33.10 19.99 -26.89
CA SER A 380 32.89 20.32 -25.49
C SER A 380 31.52 19.81 -25.05
N TYR A 381 31.46 19.21 -23.86
CA TYR A 381 30.24 18.69 -23.28
C TYR A 381 29.98 19.34 -21.93
N SER A 382 28.72 19.67 -21.68
CA SER A 382 28.23 20.31 -20.47
C SER A 382 27.08 19.49 -19.90
N PHE A 383 27.05 19.29 -18.58
CA PHE A 383 26.12 18.38 -17.92
C PHE A 383 25.44 19.04 -16.72
N PHE A 384 24.22 18.61 -16.45
CA PHE A 384 23.56 18.75 -15.15
C PHE A 384 22.64 17.55 -14.91
N THR A 385 22.24 17.35 -13.66
CA THR A 385 21.22 16.37 -13.29
C THR A 385 19.97 17.02 -12.70
N ILE A 386 18.84 16.31 -12.76
CA ILE A 386 17.60 16.61 -12.06
C ILE A 386 17.21 15.39 -11.25
N ALA A 387 17.12 15.54 -9.93
CA ALA A 387 16.55 14.53 -9.04
C ALA A 387 15.03 14.68 -8.98
N THR A 388 14.34 13.55 -8.89
CA THR A 388 12.93 13.45 -8.49
C THR A 388 12.80 12.48 -7.34
N ASP A 389 12.00 12.81 -6.33
CA ASP A 389 11.70 11.94 -5.18
C ASP A 389 10.53 10.97 -5.45
N LEU A 390 10.18 10.14 -4.47
CA LEU A 390 9.02 9.25 -4.58
C LEU A 390 7.71 10.03 -4.55
N ALA A 391 7.60 11.11 -3.77
CA ALA A 391 6.39 11.93 -3.70
C ALA A 391 6.09 12.72 -4.99
N GLY A 392 7.04 12.79 -5.93
CA GLY A 392 6.95 13.52 -7.18
C GLY A 392 7.57 14.92 -7.15
N ASN A 393 8.17 15.35 -6.05
CA ASN A 393 8.94 16.61 -6.02
C ASN A 393 10.19 16.46 -6.88
N ALA A 394 10.41 17.44 -7.77
CA ALA A 394 11.52 17.43 -8.72
C ALA A 394 12.22 18.78 -8.77
N GLU A 395 13.53 18.76 -9.02
CA GLU A 395 14.28 19.99 -9.29
C GLU A 395 13.71 20.70 -10.53
N ALA A 396 13.71 22.03 -10.50
CA ALA A 396 13.40 22.80 -11.69
C ALA A 396 14.47 22.57 -12.78
N GLN A 397 14.05 22.66 -14.04
CA GLN A 397 14.95 22.60 -15.19
C GLN A 397 16.10 23.62 -15.04
N LYS A 398 17.34 23.14 -15.10
CA LYS A 398 18.54 23.97 -14.93
C LYS A 398 18.90 24.64 -16.26
N SER A 399 19.31 25.91 -16.20
CA SER A 399 19.78 26.67 -17.38
C SER A 399 21.30 26.85 -17.43
N THR A 400 22.00 26.41 -16.38
CA THR A 400 23.46 26.50 -16.26
C THR A 400 24.04 25.10 -16.01
N PRO A 401 25.15 24.73 -16.67
CA PRO A 401 25.80 23.46 -16.39
C PRO A 401 26.37 23.40 -14.98
N GLU A 402 26.40 22.19 -14.44
CA GLU A 402 27.06 21.88 -13.17
C GLU A 402 28.52 21.46 -13.38
N ALA A 403 28.81 20.84 -14.51
CA ALA A 403 30.15 20.48 -14.94
C ALA A 403 30.27 20.54 -16.47
N SER A 404 31.47 20.86 -16.95
CA SER A 404 31.79 20.88 -18.38
C SER A 404 33.19 20.30 -18.61
N ILE A 405 33.41 19.74 -19.80
CA ILE A 405 34.66 19.09 -20.21
C ILE A 405 34.88 19.26 -21.72
N THR A 406 36.13 19.39 -22.15
CA THR A 406 36.51 19.33 -23.58
C THR A 406 37.26 18.03 -23.86
N LEU A 407 36.89 17.30 -24.90
CA LEU A 407 37.62 16.09 -25.28
C LEU A 407 38.67 16.49 -26.32
N ASP A 408 39.94 16.45 -25.96
CA ASP A 408 41.04 16.96 -26.79
C ASP A 408 42.20 15.95 -26.82
N PRO A 409 42.57 15.42 -28.00
CA PRO A 409 43.63 14.43 -28.12
C PRO A 409 45.04 15.01 -27.84
N THR A 410 45.14 16.32 -27.68
CA THR A 410 46.38 17.02 -27.31
C THR A 410 46.42 17.43 -25.84
N ALA A 411 45.36 17.13 -25.08
CA ALA A 411 45.33 17.38 -23.65
C ALA A 411 46.39 16.52 -22.95
N THR A 412 47.51 17.13 -22.58
CA THR A 412 48.41 16.55 -21.59
C THR A 412 47.67 16.55 -20.27
N SER A 413 47.39 15.37 -19.72
CA SER A 413 46.61 15.21 -18.50
C SER A 413 47.23 16.02 -17.35
N VAL A 414 46.69 17.21 -17.09
CA VAL A 414 46.91 17.89 -15.82
C VAL A 414 46.07 17.12 -14.82
N ALA A 415 46.75 16.43 -13.89
CA ALA A 415 46.13 15.68 -12.83
C ALA A 415 44.98 16.48 -12.21
N VAL A 416 43.79 15.89 -12.30
CA VAL A 416 42.55 16.36 -11.69
C VAL A 416 42.86 16.87 -10.28
N SER A 417 42.45 18.11 -9.98
CA SER A 417 42.47 18.60 -8.60
C SER A 417 41.69 17.60 -7.77
N SER A 418 42.40 16.95 -6.86
CA SER A 418 41.84 15.89 -6.02
C SER A 418 40.54 16.38 -5.40
N ALA A 419 39.46 15.63 -5.63
CA ALA A 419 38.41 15.56 -4.62
C ALA A 419 39.15 15.34 -3.29
N ALA A 420 38.99 16.27 -2.34
CA ALA A 420 39.77 16.25 -1.11
C ALA A 420 39.69 14.83 -0.54
N LEU A 421 40.83 14.13 -0.55
CA LEU A 421 40.86 12.73 -0.14
C LEU A 421 40.29 12.66 1.29
N PRO A 422 39.45 11.67 1.59
CA PRO A 422 38.93 11.50 2.94
C PRO A 422 40.08 11.52 3.93
N LYS A 423 39.91 12.23 5.05
CA LYS A 423 40.97 12.31 6.06
C LYS A 423 40.97 11.12 7.02
N THR A 424 39.88 10.36 7.03
CA THR A 424 39.64 9.24 7.95
C THR A 424 38.91 8.12 7.21
N PHE A 425 39.10 6.89 7.68
CA PHE A 425 38.25 5.76 7.27
C PHE A 425 36.81 5.99 7.75
N ALA A 426 35.83 5.65 6.92
CA ALA A 426 34.42 5.67 7.31
C ALA A 426 33.62 4.60 6.56
N LEU A 427 32.70 3.93 7.27
CA LEU A 427 31.64 3.15 6.66
C LEU A 427 30.30 3.83 6.97
N TYR A 428 29.56 4.17 5.93
CA TYR A 428 28.26 4.84 6.04
C TYR A 428 27.12 3.83 6.13
N GLN A 429 25.95 4.31 6.55
CA GLN A 429 24.74 3.51 6.51
C GLN A 429 24.42 3.15 5.05
N ASN A 430 24.13 1.88 4.79
CA ASN A 430 23.68 1.40 3.50
C ASN A 430 22.36 2.06 3.13
N TYR A 431 22.16 2.34 1.85
CA TYR A 431 20.98 3.00 1.34
C TYR A 431 20.49 2.33 0.05
N PRO A 432 19.19 2.02 -0.06
CA PRO A 432 18.16 2.15 0.98
C PRO A 432 18.39 1.22 2.18
N ASN A 433 17.80 1.53 3.34
CA ASN A 433 17.72 0.64 4.50
C ASN A 433 16.50 1.03 5.37
N PRO A 434 15.39 0.26 5.37
CA PRO A 434 15.25 -1.07 4.78
C PRO A 434 15.31 -1.07 3.24
N PHE A 435 15.64 -2.20 2.60
CA PHE A 435 15.83 -2.30 1.14
C PHE A 435 15.13 -3.52 0.53
N ASN A 436 14.76 -3.44 -0.76
CA ASN A 436 14.16 -4.55 -1.52
C ASN A 436 14.57 -4.51 -3.01
N PRO A 437 15.24 -5.54 -3.57
CA PRO A 437 16.19 -6.43 -2.91
C PRO A 437 17.59 -5.80 -2.85
N THR A 438 17.76 -4.55 -3.32
CA THR A 438 19.07 -3.97 -3.60
C THR A 438 19.42 -2.77 -2.71
N THR A 439 20.65 -2.72 -2.22
CA THR A 439 21.19 -1.62 -1.39
C THR A 439 22.63 -1.29 -1.76
N THR A 440 23.06 -0.06 -1.49
CA THR A 440 24.41 0.44 -1.77
C THR A 440 25.14 0.78 -0.48
N PHE A 441 26.37 0.29 -0.34
CA PHE A 441 27.30 0.59 0.75
C PHE A 441 28.29 1.65 0.29
N ARG A 442 28.36 2.77 1.01
CA ARG A 442 29.40 3.80 0.81
C ARG A 442 30.48 3.68 1.88
N TYR A 443 31.74 3.82 1.48
CA TYR A 443 32.87 3.88 2.41
C TYR A 443 33.99 4.79 1.89
N ASP A 444 34.76 5.34 2.82
CA ASP A 444 35.85 6.27 2.56
C ASP A 444 37.20 5.67 3.00
N LEU A 445 38.23 5.84 2.16
CA LEU A 445 39.59 5.40 2.41
C LEU A 445 40.56 6.59 2.33
N PRO A 446 41.27 6.94 3.42
CA PRO A 446 42.26 8.01 3.40
C PRO A 446 43.56 7.63 2.69
N THR A 447 43.88 6.34 2.65
CA THR A 447 45.06 5.76 1.99
C THR A 447 44.66 4.52 1.19
N PRO A 448 45.45 4.12 0.17
CA PRO A 448 45.23 2.84 -0.50
C PRO A 448 45.22 1.70 0.51
N SER A 449 44.16 0.88 0.50
CA SER A 449 43.90 -0.11 1.56
C SER A 449 43.49 -1.45 0.98
N GLU A 450 43.87 -2.54 1.65
CA GLU A 450 43.27 -3.86 1.50
C GLU A 450 41.86 -3.79 2.12
N VAL A 451 40.82 -3.91 1.30
CA VAL A 451 39.43 -3.77 1.74
C VAL A 451 38.67 -5.07 1.58
N LYS A 452 37.99 -5.46 2.66
CA LYS A 452 37.07 -6.59 2.69
C LYS A 452 35.70 -6.16 3.18
N LEU A 453 34.67 -6.34 2.35
CA LEU A 453 33.27 -6.05 2.68
C LEU A 453 32.46 -7.33 2.66
N VAL A 454 31.95 -7.73 3.82
CA VAL A 454 31.28 -9.02 4.03
C VAL A 454 29.90 -8.81 4.64
N ILE A 455 28.92 -9.58 4.17
CA ILE A 455 27.56 -9.61 4.71
C ILE A 455 27.40 -10.83 5.61
N TYR A 456 26.73 -10.64 6.75
CA TYR A 456 26.42 -11.65 7.75
C TYR A 456 24.93 -11.67 8.09
N ASN A 457 24.42 -12.85 8.45
CA ASN A 457 23.08 -12.97 9.04
C ASN A 457 23.13 -12.75 10.57
N ILE A 458 21.96 -12.85 11.23
CA ILE A 458 21.85 -12.67 12.69
C ILE A 458 22.65 -13.68 13.53
N LEU A 459 23.01 -14.83 12.95
CA LEU A 459 23.83 -15.86 13.59
C LEU A 459 25.33 -15.61 13.40
N GLY A 460 25.73 -14.52 12.73
CA GLY A 460 27.11 -14.22 12.38
C GLY A 460 27.66 -15.09 11.25
N GLN A 461 26.81 -15.82 10.54
CA GLN A 461 27.23 -16.62 9.39
C GLN A 461 27.39 -15.72 8.17
N ARG A 462 28.48 -15.90 7.42
CA ARG A 462 28.75 -15.17 6.19
C ARG A 462 27.72 -15.53 5.12
N VAL A 463 27.05 -14.52 4.60
CA VAL A 463 26.06 -14.62 3.52
C VAL A 463 26.72 -14.42 2.16
N ARG A 464 27.51 -13.34 2.02
CA ARG A 464 28.20 -13.00 0.78
C ARG A 464 29.43 -12.14 1.03
N THR A 465 30.50 -12.34 0.26
CA THR A 465 31.63 -11.40 0.19
C THR A 465 31.42 -10.48 -1.02
N LEU A 466 31.25 -9.18 -0.80
CA LEU A 466 31.02 -8.23 -1.89
C LEU A 466 32.32 -7.69 -2.49
N LEU A 467 33.35 -7.60 -1.66
CA LEU A 467 34.63 -7.03 -2.02
C LEU A 467 35.73 -7.68 -1.17
N ASP A 468 36.83 -8.08 -1.80
CA ASP A 468 38.06 -8.53 -1.13
C ASP A 468 39.25 -8.21 -2.06
N LYS A 469 39.70 -6.94 -2.05
CA LYS A 469 40.77 -6.44 -2.94
C LYS A 469 41.43 -5.18 -2.40
N THR A 470 42.59 -4.82 -2.96
CA THR A 470 43.21 -3.51 -2.74
C THR A 470 42.45 -2.42 -3.48
N VAL A 471 42.08 -1.35 -2.78
CA VAL A 471 41.31 -0.22 -3.32
C VAL A 471 42.10 1.08 -3.11
N PRO A 472 42.20 1.97 -4.12
CA PRO A 472 42.86 3.27 -3.97
C PRO A 472 42.20 4.17 -2.90
N ALA A 473 42.94 5.16 -2.40
CA ALA A 473 42.36 6.20 -1.54
C ALA A 473 41.20 6.93 -2.26
N GLY A 474 40.14 7.27 -1.54
CA GLY A 474 38.95 7.93 -2.07
C GLY A 474 37.65 7.44 -1.43
N SER A 475 36.53 8.01 -1.90
CA SER A 475 35.17 7.54 -1.57
C SER A 475 34.71 6.51 -2.59
N HIS A 476 34.14 5.41 -2.10
CA HIS A 476 33.75 4.25 -2.91
C HIS A 476 32.35 3.77 -2.58
N THR A 477 31.73 3.08 -3.54
CA THR A 477 30.42 2.45 -3.40
C THR A 477 30.43 1.00 -3.88
N VAL A 478 29.68 0.13 -3.22
CA VAL A 478 29.48 -1.28 -3.58
C VAL A 478 28.01 -1.64 -3.37
N GLN A 479 27.41 -2.40 -4.29
CA GLN A 479 25.99 -2.76 -4.24
C GLN A 479 25.81 -4.23 -3.83
N TRP A 480 24.70 -4.53 -3.15
CA TRP A 480 24.24 -5.90 -2.91
C TRP A 480 22.78 -6.06 -3.28
N ASP A 481 22.47 -7.16 -3.95
CA ASP A 481 21.20 -7.54 -4.57
C ASP A 481 20.36 -8.51 -3.72
N GLY A 482 20.70 -8.70 -2.44
CA GLY A 482 19.99 -9.63 -1.56
C GLY A 482 20.19 -11.11 -1.91
N ARG A 483 21.30 -11.47 -2.56
CA ARG A 483 21.69 -12.86 -2.86
C ARG A 483 22.90 -13.33 -2.05
N ASN A 484 22.97 -14.62 -1.73
CA ASN A 484 24.13 -15.25 -1.09
C ASN A 484 25.22 -15.59 -2.12
N GLU A 485 26.32 -16.19 -1.66
CA GLU A 485 27.46 -16.61 -2.49
C GLU A 485 27.09 -17.59 -3.62
N LEU A 486 25.99 -18.34 -3.49
CA LEU A 486 25.49 -19.28 -4.51
C LEU A 486 24.56 -18.59 -5.53
N GLY A 487 24.39 -17.26 -5.46
CA GLY A 487 23.45 -16.50 -6.28
C GLY A 487 21.98 -16.70 -5.90
N LEU A 488 21.70 -17.44 -4.82
CA LEU A 488 20.36 -17.66 -4.32
C LEU A 488 19.91 -16.47 -3.47
N GLN A 489 18.65 -16.10 -3.61
CA GLN A 489 18.03 -15.06 -2.82
C GLN A 489 18.00 -15.43 -1.33
N VAL A 490 18.29 -14.48 -0.44
CA VAL A 490 18.22 -14.68 1.02
C VAL A 490 16.90 -14.17 1.59
N ALA A 491 16.45 -14.71 2.73
CA ALA A 491 15.14 -14.37 3.31
C ALA A 491 15.06 -12.91 3.80
N THR A 492 13.85 -12.34 3.85
CA THR A 492 13.55 -11.08 4.56
C THR A 492 14.06 -11.14 6.00
N GLY A 493 14.70 -10.07 6.46
CA GLY A 493 15.20 -10.02 7.83
C GLY A 493 16.39 -9.11 8.06
N LEU A 494 16.91 -9.17 9.28
CA LEU A 494 18.04 -8.38 9.72
C LEU A 494 19.36 -9.03 9.25
N TYR A 495 20.22 -8.21 8.67
CA TYR A 495 21.57 -8.57 8.26
C TYR A 495 22.57 -7.54 8.77
N PHE A 496 23.85 -7.91 8.73
CA PHE A 496 24.96 -7.03 9.06
C PHE A 496 25.94 -6.99 7.90
N TYR A 497 26.58 -5.85 7.70
CA TYR A 497 27.73 -5.73 6.81
C TYR A 497 28.90 -5.17 7.59
N GLN A 498 30.07 -5.71 7.31
CA GLN A 498 31.32 -5.34 7.96
C GLN A 498 32.33 -4.94 6.91
N LEU A 499 32.92 -3.76 7.07
CA LEU A 499 34.06 -3.30 6.30
C LEU A 499 35.31 -3.43 7.15
N GLU A 500 36.27 -4.21 6.65
CA GLU A 500 37.65 -4.24 7.14
C GLU A 500 38.52 -3.52 6.12
N ALA A 501 39.30 -2.53 6.57
CA ALA A 501 40.26 -1.83 5.74
C ALA A 501 41.61 -1.76 6.45
N ARG A 502 42.67 -2.19 5.75
CA ARG A 502 44.04 -2.19 6.27
C ARG A 502 44.97 -1.46 5.31
N ASP A 503 45.73 -0.52 5.85
CA ASP A 503 46.79 0.14 5.11
C ASP A 503 48.02 -0.80 5.03
N PRO A 504 48.46 -1.23 3.84
CA PRO A 504 49.61 -2.14 3.69
C PRO A 504 50.94 -1.51 4.14
N ALA A 505 51.05 -0.17 4.06
CA ALA A 505 52.25 0.57 4.43
C ALA A 505 52.25 0.97 5.92
N ALA A 506 51.07 1.20 6.51
CA ALA A 506 50.92 1.54 7.92
C ALA A 506 50.43 0.32 8.73
N GLN A 507 51.37 -0.50 9.23
CA GLN A 507 51.13 -1.70 10.05
C GLN A 507 50.19 -1.53 11.26
N LYS A 508 49.88 -0.29 11.70
CA LYS A 508 49.03 0.02 12.86
C LYS A 508 47.66 0.63 12.53
N GLN A 509 47.36 0.97 11.28
CA GLN A 509 46.05 1.54 10.90
C GLN A 509 45.15 0.44 10.34
N HIS A 510 44.31 -0.12 11.23
CA HIS A 510 43.27 -1.09 10.89
C HIS A 510 41.91 -0.48 11.23
N PHE A 511 41.03 -0.39 10.23
CA PHE A 511 39.65 0.03 10.39
C PHE A 511 38.74 -1.19 10.27
N ASN A 512 37.86 -1.37 11.26
CA ASN A 512 36.83 -2.39 11.24
C ASN A 512 35.53 -1.78 11.76
N GLN A 513 34.51 -1.72 10.91
CA GLN A 513 33.20 -1.21 11.30
C GLN A 513 32.10 -2.13 10.78
N THR A 514 31.15 -2.45 11.66
CA THR A 514 29.96 -3.22 11.35
C THR A 514 28.72 -2.35 11.48
N ARG A 515 27.78 -2.52 10.55
CA ARG A 515 26.47 -1.86 10.60
C ARG A 515 25.37 -2.86 10.28
N LYS A 516 24.17 -2.58 10.79
CA LYS A 516 22.96 -3.38 10.57
C LYS A 516 22.20 -2.88 9.35
N MET A 517 21.49 -3.78 8.68
CA MET A 517 20.58 -3.50 7.57
C MET A 517 19.36 -4.43 7.62
N LEU A 518 18.22 -3.96 7.12
CA LEU A 518 16.96 -4.70 7.06
C LEU A 518 16.60 -4.95 5.59
N LEU A 519 16.63 -6.21 5.18
CA LEU A 519 16.12 -6.63 3.87
C LEU A 519 14.62 -6.86 4.00
N LEU A 520 13.83 -6.18 3.18
CA LEU A 520 12.41 -6.41 2.99
C LEU A 520 12.20 -7.14 1.66
N ARG A 521 11.30 -8.12 1.67
CA ARG A 521 10.67 -8.64 0.47
C ARG A 521 9.18 -8.72 0.69
#